data_AF-A0A968WC12-F1
#
_entry.id   AF-A0A968WC12-F1
#
_cell.length_a   1.000
_cell.length_b   1.000
_cell.length_c   1.000
_cell.angle_alpha   90.00
_cell.angle_beta   90.00
_cell.angle_gamma   90.00
#
_symmetry.space_group_name_H-M   'P 1'
#
loop_
_entity.id
_entity.type
_entity.pdbx_description
1 polymer ?
#
loop_
_entity_poly.entity_id
_entity_poly.type
_entity_poly.pdbx_seq_one_letter_code
_entity_poly.pdbx_strand_id
1 'polypeptide(L)'
;MANVYLDALLTREDFDTIDEIKNSAKQGSLTISDLRQDDFFYSTLRKPDFQRETNEWSPNKVCELVKSFINGELIPAIILWRSKTGYNFVIDGAHRITALLHCF
;
A
#
# COMPACT_ATOMS: atom_id res chain seq x y z
N MET A 1 2.75 2.01 25.13
CA MET A 1 1.94 1.06 24.34
C MET A 1 2.78 0.66 23.13
N ALA A 2 2.90 -0.62 22.80
CA ALA A 2 3.76 -1.05 21.70
C ALA A 2 3.15 -0.67 20.34
N ASN A 3 4.00 -0.28 19.38
CA ASN A 3 3.58 -0.05 18.00
C ASN A 3 3.38 -1.39 17.26
N VAL A 4 2.65 -1.35 16.15
CA VAL A 4 2.43 -2.51 15.28
C VAL A 4 3.43 -2.49 14.13
N TYR A 5 4.04 -3.64 13.85
CA TYR A 5 4.93 -3.81 12.70
C TYR A 5 4.14 -4.35 11.50
N LEU A 6 3.91 -3.49 10.50
CA LEU A 6 3.12 -3.80 9.30
C LEU A 6 3.97 -3.82 8.02
N ASP A 7 5.30 -3.84 8.16
CA ASP A 7 6.23 -3.67 7.04
C ASP A 7 6.18 -4.84 6.05
N ALA A 8 6.06 -6.07 6.56
CA ALA A 8 6.08 -7.30 5.79
C ALA A 8 4.85 -7.51 4.89
N LEU A 9 3.81 -6.68 5.02
CA LEU A 9 2.60 -6.77 4.20
C LEU A 9 2.79 -6.26 2.76
N LEU A 10 3.88 -5.53 2.51
CA LEU A 10 4.29 -5.11 1.19
C LEU A 10 5.70 -5.61 0.91
N THR A 11 5.88 -6.30 -0.21
CA THR A 11 7.22 -6.74 -0.64
C THR A 11 8.06 -5.51 -1.01
N ARG A 12 9.30 -5.48 -0.50
CA ARG A 12 10.29 -4.47 -0.89
C ARG A 12 10.88 -4.82 -2.26
N GLU A 13 11.12 -3.81 -3.07
CA GLU A 13 11.78 -3.94 -4.37
C GLU A 13 12.67 -2.73 -4.62
N ASP A 14 13.76 -2.94 -5.37
CA ASP A 14 14.62 -1.86 -5.84
C ASP A 14 13.84 -0.93 -6.78
N PHE A 15 13.81 0.36 -6.43
CA PHE A 15 13.10 1.38 -7.19
C PHE A 15 13.69 1.60 -8.58
N ASP A 16 14.99 1.36 -8.75
CA ASP A 16 15.73 1.59 -9.99
C ASP A 16 15.70 0.39 -10.95
N THR A 17 14.79 -0.58 -10.78
CA THR A 17 14.68 -1.71 -11.71
C THR A 17 14.33 -1.24 -13.14
N ILE A 18 15.36 -1.21 -14.00
CA ILE A 18 15.30 -0.84 -15.42
C ILE A 18 14.97 -2.08 -16.23
N ASP A 19 13.71 -2.51 -16.29
CA ASP A 19 13.32 -3.60 -17.20
C ASP A 19 11.96 -3.38 -17.88
N GLU A 20 11.75 -4.17 -18.94
CA GLU A 20 10.93 -3.91 -20.11
C GLU A 20 9.52 -3.32 -19.89
N ILE A 21 9.11 -2.51 -20.88
CA ILE A 21 7.89 -1.69 -20.89
C ILE A 21 6.65 -2.57 -20.94
N LYS A 22 5.89 -2.64 -19.84
CA LYS A 22 4.51 -3.14 -19.85
C LYS A 22 3.53 -1.97 -19.84
N ASN A 23 2.94 -1.67 -21.00
CA ASN A 23 1.86 -0.69 -21.13
C ASN A 23 0.56 -1.28 -20.57
N SER A 24 0.24 -0.99 -19.31
CA SER A 24 -1.10 -1.19 -18.73
C SER A 24 -1.79 0.16 -18.50
N ALA A 25 -3.12 0.23 -18.40
CA ALA A 25 -3.83 1.50 -18.19
C ALA A 25 -3.59 2.06 -16.77
N LYS A 26 -3.57 3.40 -16.62
CA LYS A 26 -3.54 4.05 -15.30
C LYS A 26 -4.92 3.92 -14.65
N GLN A 27 -4.99 3.30 -13.48
CA GLN A 27 -6.21 3.22 -12.68
C GLN A 27 -6.22 4.39 -11.67
N GLY A 28 -7.26 5.24 -11.73
CA GLY A 28 -7.36 6.46 -10.91
C GLY A 28 -7.99 6.24 -9.54
N SER A 29 -8.65 5.10 -9.32
CA SER A 29 -9.36 4.75 -8.09
C SER A 29 -9.04 3.31 -7.68
N LEU A 30 -8.75 3.11 -6.41
CA LEU A 30 -8.52 1.81 -5.81
C LEU A 30 -9.71 1.44 -4.93
N THR A 31 -10.24 0.23 -5.09
CA THR A 31 -11.26 -0.35 -4.22
C THR A 31 -10.61 -1.32 -3.22
N ILE A 32 -11.31 -1.64 -2.13
CA ILE A 32 -10.78 -2.60 -1.15
C ILE A 32 -10.63 -4.01 -1.73
N SER A 33 -11.44 -4.36 -2.74
CA SER A 33 -11.34 -5.65 -3.42
C SER A 33 -10.01 -5.81 -4.16
N ASP A 34 -9.47 -4.73 -4.72
CA ASP A 34 -8.17 -4.71 -5.41
C ASP A 34 -6.98 -4.93 -4.45
N LEU A 35 -7.21 -4.76 -3.14
CA LEU A 35 -6.20 -4.97 -2.10
C LEU A 35 -6.17 -6.41 -1.57
N ARG A 36 -7.09 -7.28 -2.00
CA ARG A 36 -7.08 -8.68 -1.56
C ARG A 36 -5.85 -9.40 -2.09
N GLN A 37 -5.33 -10.34 -1.32
CA GLN A 37 -4.07 -11.03 -1.63
C GLN A 37 -4.12 -11.84 -2.95
N ASP A 38 -5.30 -12.27 -3.37
CA ASP A 38 -5.55 -12.99 -4.60
C ASP A 38 -5.73 -12.06 -5.82
N ASP A 39 -5.84 -10.75 -5.61
CA ASP A 39 -6.00 -9.78 -6.68
C ASP A 39 -4.67 -9.48 -7.40
N PHE A 40 -4.77 -9.27 -8.71
CA PHE A 40 -3.62 -8.92 -9.53
C PHE A 40 -2.98 -7.61 -9.07
N PHE A 41 -3.77 -6.61 -8.67
CA PHE A 41 -3.25 -5.33 -8.22
C PHE A 41 -2.37 -5.49 -6.98
N TYR A 42 -2.81 -6.28 -5.99
CA TYR A 42 -1.99 -6.58 -4.80
C TYR A 42 -0.63 -7.18 -5.19
N SER A 43 -0.61 -8.13 -6.12
CA SER A 43 0.62 -8.77 -6.59
C SER A 43 1.65 -7.80 -7.21
N THR A 44 1.19 -6.62 -7.67
CA THR A 44 2.03 -5.57 -8.24
C THR A 44 2.47 -4.50 -7.25
N LEU A 45 1.87 -4.44 -6.05
CA LEU A 45 2.22 -3.44 -5.05
C LEU A 45 3.60 -3.73 -4.47
N ARG A 46 4.44 -2.69 -4.42
CA ARG A 46 5.79 -2.76 -3.85
C ARG A 46 6.04 -1.59 -2.92
N LYS A 47 6.94 -1.81 -1.95
CA LYS A 47 7.53 -0.76 -1.14
C LYS A 47 8.93 -0.47 -1.66
N PRO A 48 9.30 0.80 -1.93
CA PRO A 48 10.67 1.13 -2.26
C PRO A 48 11.61 0.72 -1.13
N ASP A 49 12.79 0.20 -1.50
CA ASP A 49 13.85 -0.19 -0.58
C ASP A 49 14.30 0.95 0.37
N PHE A 50 14.33 2.19 -0.13
CA PHE A 50 14.68 3.38 0.66
C PHE A 50 13.58 3.87 1.62
N GLN A 51 12.38 3.27 1.62
CA GLN A 51 11.33 3.68 2.56
C GLN A 51 11.50 3.08 3.96
N ARG A 52 11.36 3.95 4.96
CA ARG A 52 11.36 3.60 6.39
C ARG A 52 10.33 2.52 6.69
N GLU A 53 10.59 1.71 7.69
CA GLU A 53 9.69 0.62 8.09
C GLU A 53 8.28 1.10 8.46
N THR A 54 7.28 0.25 8.21
CA THR A 54 5.89 0.54 8.55
C THR A 54 5.59 0.13 10.00
N ASN A 55 6.24 0.78 10.97
CA ASN A 55 6.21 0.39 12.40
C ASN A 55 5.88 1.54 13.39
N GLU A 56 5.51 2.71 12.88
CA GLU A 56 5.20 3.91 13.70
C GLU A 56 3.76 4.02 14.21
N TRP A 57 2.85 3.13 13.80
CA TRP A 57 1.43 3.22 14.21
C TRP A 57 1.14 2.33 15.40
N SER A 58 0.41 2.88 16.37
CA SER A 58 -0.17 2.09 17.46
C SER A 58 -1.39 1.29 16.96
N PRO A 59 -1.77 0.20 17.65
CA PRO A 59 -2.98 -0.55 17.32
C PRO A 59 -4.23 0.33 17.27
N ASN A 60 -4.36 1.29 18.18
CA ASN A 60 -5.50 2.21 18.21
C ASN A 60 -5.59 3.05 16.94
N LYS A 61 -4.46 3.53 16.42
CA LYS A 61 -4.42 4.34 15.19
C LYS A 61 -4.80 3.54 13.95
N VAL A 62 -4.40 2.25 13.90
CA VAL A 62 -4.86 1.32 12.86
C VAL A 62 -6.37 1.14 12.94
N CYS A 63 -6.91 0.88 14.14
CA CYS A 63 -8.35 0.73 14.35
C CYS A 63 -9.14 2.00 13.99
N GLU A 64 -8.64 3.19 14.31
CA GLU A 64 -9.25 4.47 13.94
C GLU A 64 -9.33 4.61 12.41
N LEU A 65 -8.25 4.31 11.69
CA LEU A 65 -8.27 4.35 10.22
C LEU A 65 -9.34 3.40 9.66
N VAL A 66 -9.38 2.15 10.15
CA VAL A 66 -10.33 1.13 9.67
C VAL A 66 -11.78 1.57 9.97
N LYS A 67 -12.03 2.16 11.13
CA LYS A 67 -13.35 2.72 11.47
C LYS A 67 -13.74 3.86 10.53
N SER A 68 -12.85 4.82 10.29
CA SER A 68 -13.09 5.89 9.34
C SER A 68 -13.41 5.35 7.94
N PHE A 69 -12.70 4.29 7.51
CA PHE A 69 -12.94 3.65 6.21
C PHE A 69 -14.36 3.05 6.14
N ILE A 70 -14.73 2.25 7.14
CA ILE A 70 -16.05 1.59 7.21
C ILE A 70 -17.20 2.62 7.28
N ASN A 71 -16.98 3.73 8.00
CA ASN A 71 -17.96 4.80 8.13
C ASN A 71 -18.09 5.69 6.88
N GLY A 72 -17.27 5.47 5.85
CA GLY A 72 -17.23 6.32 4.65
C GLY A 72 -16.67 7.73 4.92
N GLU A 73 -15.88 7.89 5.97
CA GLU A 73 -15.19 9.14 6.27
C GLU A 73 -14.03 9.37 5.28
N LEU A 74 -13.67 10.63 5.08
CA LEU A 74 -12.57 10.99 4.20
C LEU A 74 -11.22 10.52 4.79
N ILE A 75 -10.55 9.61 4.08
CA ILE A 75 -9.19 9.17 4.39
C ILE A 75 -8.20 9.88 3.46
N PRO A 76 -7.03 10.33 3.96
CA PRO A 76 -6.00 10.90 3.11
C PRO A 76 -5.58 9.94 1.99
N ALA A 77 -5.43 10.49 0.78
CA ALA A 77 -5.00 9.71 -0.38
C ALA A 77 -3.66 9.01 -0.16
N ILE A 78 -3.44 7.93 -0.90
CA ILE A 78 -2.13 7.28 -1.02
C ILE A 78 -1.46 7.74 -2.32
N ILE A 79 -0.14 7.81 -2.34
CA ILE A 79 0.61 8.16 -3.55
C ILE A 79 1.29 6.90 -4.06
N LEU A 80 0.89 6.49 -5.26
CA LEU A 80 1.50 5.38 -5.97
C LEU A 80 2.30 5.93 -7.15
N TRP A 81 3.51 5.42 -7.31
CA TRP A 81 4.28 5.59 -8.52
C TRP A 81 4.34 4.26 -9.27
N ARG A 82 3.96 4.27 -10.54
CA ARG A 82 3.98 3.06 -11.34
C ARG A 82 5.25 2.99 -12.17
N SER A 83 6.01 1.92 -11.98
CA SER A 83 7.22 1.65 -12.74
C SER A 83 6.90 1.23 -14.17
N LYS A 84 7.94 1.25 -15.02
CA LYS A 84 7.84 0.74 -16.40
C LYS A 84 7.65 -0.78 -16.46
N THR A 85 8.14 -1.50 -15.44
CA THR A 85 7.97 -2.95 -15.25
C THR A 85 6.53 -3.34 -14.88
N GLY A 86 5.70 -2.38 -14.47
CA GLY A 86 4.30 -2.58 -14.09
C GLY A 86 4.05 -2.69 -12.58
N TYR A 87 5.08 -2.51 -11.75
CA TYR A 87 4.92 -2.44 -10.30
C TYR A 87 4.33 -1.11 -9.85
N ASN A 88 3.51 -1.16 -8.82
CA ASN A 88 2.93 0.01 -8.16
C ASN A 88 3.68 0.24 -6.85
N PHE A 89 4.62 1.18 -6.85
CA PHE A 89 5.38 1.55 -5.68
C PHE A 89 4.59 2.50 -4.78
N VAL A 90 4.44 2.14 -3.51
CA VAL A 90 3.83 3.00 -2.50
C VAL A 90 4.84 4.05 -2.05
N ILE A 91 4.67 5.28 -2.53
CA ILE A 91 5.55 6.41 -2.22
C ILE A 91 5.10 7.15 -0.96
N ASP A 92 3.79 7.29 -0.77
CA ASP A 92 3.20 7.81 0.45
C ASP A 92 1.98 7.00 0.88
N GLY A 93 1.76 6.93 2.19
CA GLY A 93 0.63 6.23 2.78
C GLY A 93 0.84 4.73 3.00
N ALA A 94 2.09 4.28 3.15
CA ALA A 94 2.42 2.89 3.48
C ALA A 94 1.64 2.38 4.71
N HIS A 95 1.59 3.16 5.79
CA HIS A 95 0.77 2.80 6.98
C HIS A 95 -0.72 2.68 6.68
N ARG A 96 -1.26 3.51 5.78
CA ARG A 96 -2.69 3.50 5.44
C ARG A 96 -3.06 2.27 4.64
N ILE A 97 -2.30 1.99 3.58
CA ILE A 97 -2.57 0.84 2.72
C ILE A 97 -2.32 -0.48 3.47
N THR A 98 -1.25 -0.59 4.29
CA THR A 98 -0.99 -1.82 5.05
C THR A 98 -1.96 -2.04 6.20
N ALA A 99 -2.48 -0.97 6.83
CA ALA A 99 -3.53 -1.08 7.83
C ALA A 99 -4.83 -1.64 7.24
N LEU A 100 -5.19 -1.24 6.01
CA LEU A 100 -6.34 -1.81 5.31
C LEU A 100 -6.07 -3.25 4.87
N LEU A 101 -4.88 -3.53 4.30
CA LEU A 101 -4.45 -4.90 3.92
C LEU A 101 -4.42 -5.90 5.07
N HIS A 102 -4.11 -5.44 6.28
CA HIS A 102 -4.10 -6.30 7.46
C HIS A 102 -5.53 -6.76 7.84
N CYS A 103 -6.55 -5.99 7.48
CA CYS A 103 -7.92 -6.17 7.94
C CYS A 103 -8.87 -6.79 6.90
N PHE A 104 -8.51 -6.77 5.61
CA PHE A 104 -9.34 -7.19 4.49
C PHE A 104 -8.57 -8.10 3.54
#